data_AF-A0A0Q9LY67-F1
#
_entry.id   AF-A0A0Q9LY67-F1
#
_cell.length_a   1.000
_cell.length_b   1.000
_cell.length_c   1.000
_cell.angle_alpha   90.00
_cell.angle_beta   90.00
_cell.angle_gamma   90.00
#
_symmetry.space_group_name_H-M   'P 1'
#
loop_
_entity.id
_entity.type
_entity.pdbx_description
1 polymer ?
#
loop_
_entity_poly.entity_id
_entity_poly.type
_entity_poly.pdbx_seq_one_letter_code
_entity_poly.pdbx_strand_id
1 'polypeptide(L)'
;MTIHVAGPTLVRSSSGTGDWTVWAVEQRAGVARVERRPDLIEVVVADAPAGDGSEAGFTAVACTAEGEAMVLRQAAPPALLVGASSCRTAPADPGGRELVAMGPDELLLLLSASALEARPAVLSQNLQSPAHLLDLDPARLLAELFTDVPYGAGAMLRRCAPTPTELEEPTR
;
A
#
# COMPACT_ATOMS: atom_id res chain seq x y z
N MET A 1 -12.66 -10.49 1.36
CA MET A 1 -11.84 -9.74 2.33
C MET A 1 -11.39 -10.71 3.39
N THR A 2 -10.11 -10.73 3.70
CA THR A 2 -9.52 -11.59 4.74
C THR A 2 -8.98 -10.71 5.87
N ILE A 3 -9.05 -11.19 7.11
CA ILE A 3 -8.55 -10.46 8.28
C ILE A 3 -7.40 -11.27 8.87
N HIS A 4 -6.26 -10.60 9.07
CA HIS A 4 -5.06 -11.12 9.72
C HIS A 4 -4.91 -10.44 11.06
N VAL A 5 -4.69 -11.21 12.12
CA VAL A 5 -4.46 -10.70 13.47
C VAL A 5 -3.02 -10.99 13.85
N ALA A 6 -2.25 -9.94 14.12
CA ALA A 6 -0.85 -10.02 14.49
C ALA A 6 -0.60 -9.12 15.71
N GLY A 7 -0.59 -9.73 16.90
CA GLY A 7 -0.53 -8.99 18.17
C GLY A 7 -1.76 -8.09 18.34
N PRO A 8 -1.58 -6.79 18.68
CA PRO A 8 -2.69 -5.83 18.78
C PRO A 8 -3.16 -5.29 17.42
N THR A 9 -2.46 -5.63 16.33
CA THR A 9 -2.71 -5.05 15.01
C THR A 9 -3.61 -5.94 14.17
N LEU A 10 -4.64 -5.35 13.58
CA LEU A 10 -5.53 -5.98 12.63
C LEU A 10 -5.19 -5.52 11.22
N VAL A 11 -4.77 -6.45 10.36
CA VAL A 11 -4.48 -6.18 8.95
C VAL A 11 -5.58 -6.80 8.11
N ARG A 12 -6.24 -6.00 7.27
CA ARG A 12 -7.23 -6.47 6.31
C ARG A 12 -6.56 -6.70 4.98
N SER A 13 -6.87 -7.78 4.28
CA SER A 13 -6.45 -7.98 2.90
C SER A 13 -7.61 -8.12 1.91
N SER A 14 -7.35 -7.64 0.70
CA SER A 14 -8.33 -7.56 -0.38
C SER A 14 -7.63 -7.76 -1.71
N SER A 15 -7.91 -8.90 -2.37
CA SER A 15 -7.53 -9.13 -3.77
C SER A 15 -8.63 -8.69 -4.73
N GLY A 16 -8.29 -8.14 -5.89
CA GLY A 16 -9.26 -7.69 -6.90
C GLY A 16 -8.72 -7.79 -8.32
N THR A 17 -9.26 -6.95 -9.20
CA THR A 17 -8.93 -6.91 -10.64
C THR A 17 -7.42 -6.81 -10.88
N GLY A 18 -6.90 -7.36 -11.98
CA GLY A 18 -5.49 -7.22 -12.38
C GLY A 18 -4.46 -7.93 -11.50
N ASP A 19 -4.89 -8.97 -10.77
CA ASP A 19 -4.08 -9.72 -9.79
C ASP A 19 -3.53 -8.86 -8.64
N TRP A 20 -4.16 -7.71 -8.38
CA TRP A 20 -3.79 -6.85 -7.28
C TRP A 20 -4.24 -7.44 -5.94
N THR A 21 -3.34 -7.41 -4.97
CA THR A 21 -3.67 -7.62 -3.55
C THR A 21 -3.25 -6.42 -2.74
N VAL A 22 -4.19 -5.95 -1.91
CA VAL A 22 -4.01 -4.84 -0.97
C VAL A 22 -4.05 -5.39 0.44
N TRP A 23 -3.12 -4.96 1.28
CA TRP A 23 -3.14 -5.14 2.72
C TRP A 23 -3.25 -3.77 3.38
N ALA A 24 -4.12 -3.61 4.36
CA ALA A 24 -4.39 -2.32 4.99
C ALA A 24 -4.52 -2.48 6.50
N VAL A 25 -4.01 -1.49 7.21
CA VAL A 25 -4.07 -1.37 8.67
C VAL A 25 -4.62 -0.01 9.04
N GLU A 26 -5.55 0.01 9.98
CA GLU A 26 -6.15 1.22 10.55
C GLU A 26 -5.92 1.20 12.06
N GLN A 27 -5.25 2.22 12.58
CA GLN A 27 -5.19 2.51 14.00
C GLN A 27 -6.13 3.68 14.33
N ARG A 28 -6.14 4.11 15.59
CA ARG A 28 -6.96 5.24 16.01
C ARG A 28 -6.64 6.49 15.17
N ALA A 29 -7.69 7.21 14.77
CA ALA A 29 -7.54 8.43 13.96
C ALA A 29 -6.76 8.24 12.63
N GLY A 30 -6.74 7.02 12.08
CA GLY A 30 -6.26 6.75 10.73
C GLY A 30 -7.37 6.20 9.84
N VAL A 31 -7.22 6.39 8.54
CA VAL A 31 -8.14 5.87 7.52
C VAL A 31 -7.32 5.13 6.46
N ALA A 32 -7.65 3.86 6.21
CA ALA A 32 -7.15 3.07 5.08
C ALA A 32 -8.34 2.43 4.35
N ARG A 33 -9.01 3.23 3.53
CA ARG A 33 -10.17 2.79 2.76
C ARG A 33 -9.72 2.01 1.53
N VAL A 34 -10.27 0.81 1.35
CA VAL A 34 -10.07 -0.03 0.17
C VAL A 34 -11.42 -0.28 -0.48
N GLU A 35 -11.60 0.16 -1.72
CA GLU A 35 -12.83 0.01 -2.50
C GLU A 35 -12.53 -0.76 -3.79
N ARG A 36 -13.40 -1.72 -4.12
CA ARG A 36 -13.29 -2.48 -5.37
C ARG A 36 -14.31 -1.96 -6.35
N ARG A 37 -13.88 -1.74 -7.58
CA ARG A 37 -14.72 -1.43 -8.73
C ARG A 37 -14.50 -2.49 -9.81
N PRO A 38 -15.39 -2.57 -10.82
CA PRO A 38 -15.28 -3.60 -11.87
C PRO A 38 -13.87 -3.68 -12.49
N ASP A 39 -13.26 -2.52 -12.78
CA ASP A 39 -12.01 -2.46 -13.54
C ASP A 39 -10.80 -1.97 -12.73
N LEU A 40 -10.98 -1.66 -11.44
CA LEU A 40 -9.91 -1.14 -10.61
C LEU A 40 -10.11 -1.40 -9.11
N ILE A 41 -9.01 -1.27 -8.35
CA ILE A 41 -9.03 -1.18 -6.88
C ILE A 41 -8.60 0.23 -6.47
N GLU A 42 -9.40 0.89 -5.66
CA GLU A 42 -9.11 2.20 -5.06
C GLU A 42 -8.63 2.01 -3.61
N VAL A 43 -7.53 2.66 -3.26
CA VAL A 43 -6.99 2.70 -1.90
C VAL A 43 -6.78 4.16 -1.50
N VAL A 44 -7.22 4.54 -0.31
CA VAL A 44 -6.95 5.87 0.27
C VAL A 44 -6.39 5.70 1.67
N VAL A 45 -5.21 6.27 1.91
CA VAL A 45 -4.58 6.33 3.23
C VAL A 45 -4.50 7.79 3.68
N ALA A 46 -5.03 8.07 4.87
CA ALA A 46 -5.09 9.41 5.45
C ALA A 46 -5.04 9.35 6.98
N ASP A 47 -4.73 10.48 7.60
CA ASP A 47 -5.11 10.70 8.99
C ASP A 47 -6.57 11.15 9.07
N ALA A 48 -7.22 10.89 10.20
CA ALA A 48 -8.57 11.38 10.44
C ALA A 48 -8.56 12.91 10.51
N PRO A 49 -9.59 13.59 9.98
CA PRO A 49 -9.69 15.04 10.04
C PRO A 49 -9.70 15.53 11.49
N ALA A 50 -8.97 16.62 11.77
CA ALA A 50 -8.81 17.18 13.12
C ALA A 50 -10.10 17.84 13.68
N GLY A 51 -11.19 17.85 12.91
CA GLY A 51 -12.49 18.43 13.31
C GLY A 51 -12.54 19.96 13.27
N ASP A 52 -11.45 20.62 12.89
CA ASP A 52 -11.29 22.07 12.76
C ASP A 52 -11.67 22.62 11.37
N GLY A 53 -12.14 21.75 10.47
CA GLY A 53 -12.48 22.09 9.09
C GLY A 53 -11.28 22.11 8.13
N SER A 54 -10.08 21.80 8.60
CA SER A 54 -8.92 21.58 7.72
C SER A 54 -9.10 20.27 6.95
N GLU A 55 -8.81 20.29 5.63
CA GLU A 55 -8.80 19.08 4.83
C GLU A 55 -7.67 18.16 5.30
N ALA A 56 -8.01 16.93 5.69
CA ALA A 56 -7.00 15.93 6.03
C ALA A 56 -6.21 15.56 4.76
N GLY A 57 -4.88 15.63 4.84
CA GLY A 57 -4.03 15.14 3.77
C GLY A 57 -4.23 13.64 3.53
N PHE A 58 -4.15 13.22 2.28
CA PHE A 58 -4.25 11.81 1.90
C PHE A 58 -3.29 11.44 0.76
N THR A 59 -3.01 10.14 0.68
CA THR A 59 -2.42 9.51 -0.48
C THR A 59 -3.37 8.43 -0.99
N ALA A 60 -3.72 8.51 -2.27
CA ALA A 60 -4.66 7.63 -2.93
C ALA A 60 -3.99 6.86 -4.07
N VAL A 61 -4.45 5.64 -4.31
CA VAL A 61 -4.00 4.78 -5.40
C VAL A 61 -5.21 4.19 -6.11
N ALA A 62 -5.22 4.24 -7.43
CA ALA A 62 -6.14 3.45 -8.26
C ALA A 62 -5.31 2.44 -9.07
N CYS A 63 -5.52 1.16 -8.80
CA CYS A 63 -4.85 0.03 -9.44
C CYS A 63 -5.72 -0.53 -10.57
N THR A 64 -5.23 -0.55 -11.80
CA THR A 64 -5.98 -0.99 -13.00
C THR A 64 -5.75 -2.47 -13.31
N ALA A 65 -6.60 -3.05 -14.16
CA ALA A 65 -6.48 -4.43 -14.61
C ALA A 65 -5.16 -4.74 -15.34
N GLU A 66 -4.60 -3.74 -16.01
CA GLU A 66 -3.39 -3.82 -16.82
C GLU A 66 -2.12 -3.90 -15.94
N GLY A 67 -2.25 -3.62 -14.64
CA GLY A 67 -1.14 -3.59 -13.68
C GLY A 67 -0.49 -2.22 -13.53
N GLU A 68 -1.20 -1.17 -13.90
CA GLU A 68 -0.79 0.19 -13.60
C GLU A 68 -1.42 0.65 -12.28
N ALA A 69 -0.74 1.53 -11.55
CA ALA A 69 -1.25 2.20 -10.38
C ALA A 69 -1.10 3.71 -10.53
N MET A 70 -2.22 4.43 -10.55
CA MET A 70 -2.25 5.88 -10.50
C MET A 70 -2.17 6.31 -9.03
N VAL A 71 -1.08 6.95 -8.64
CA VAL A 71 -0.87 7.47 -7.29
C VAL A 71 -1.14 8.96 -7.26
N LEU A 72 -1.97 9.42 -6.33
CA LEU A 72 -2.29 10.82 -6.07
C LEU A 72 -1.90 11.16 -4.64
N ARG A 73 -1.29 12.33 -4.44
CA ARG A 73 -0.89 12.82 -3.11
C ARG A 73 -1.45 14.22 -2.89
N GLN A 74 -2.12 14.43 -1.75
CA GLN A 74 -2.56 15.75 -1.30
C GLN A 74 -2.17 15.94 0.17
N ALA A 75 -1.20 16.82 0.46
CA ALA A 75 -0.78 17.17 1.82
C ALA A 75 -0.46 15.98 2.78
N ALA A 76 -0.13 14.80 2.25
CA ALA A 76 0.28 13.61 3.01
C ALA A 76 1.69 13.14 2.61
N PRO A 77 2.28 12.15 3.29
CA PRO A 77 3.50 11.49 2.81
C PRO A 77 3.31 10.86 1.43
N PRO A 78 4.31 10.90 0.53
CA PRO A 78 4.24 10.19 -0.74
C PRO A 78 4.18 8.67 -0.52
N ALA A 79 3.65 7.93 -1.50
CA ALA A 79 3.80 6.48 -1.50
C ALA A 79 5.27 6.12 -1.79
N LEU A 80 5.70 4.96 -1.30
CA LEU A 80 7.01 4.40 -1.57
C LEU A 80 6.85 3.22 -2.53
N LEU A 81 7.40 3.35 -3.73
CA LEU A 81 7.56 2.25 -4.68
C LEU A 81 8.88 1.55 -4.36
N VAL A 82 8.79 0.27 -4.00
CA VAL A 82 9.93 -0.54 -3.54
C VAL A 82 10.06 -1.72 -4.51
N GLY A 83 11.22 -1.82 -5.14
CA GLY A 83 11.67 -2.96 -5.94
C GLY A 83 12.90 -3.61 -5.34
N ALA A 84 13.40 -4.69 -5.95
CA ALA A 84 14.49 -5.50 -5.40
C ALA A 84 15.78 -4.69 -5.13
N SER A 85 16.07 -3.70 -5.97
CA SER A 85 17.29 -2.89 -5.90
C SER A 85 17.03 -1.39 -5.73
N SER A 86 15.77 -0.97 -5.60
CA SER A 86 15.40 0.43 -5.60
C SER A 86 14.25 0.72 -4.63
N CYS A 87 14.26 1.93 -4.08
CA CYS A 87 13.13 2.49 -3.36
C CYS A 87 13.02 3.96 -3.75
N ARG A 88 11.84 4.39 -4.19
CA ARG A 88 11.59 5.79 -4.56
C ARG A 88 10.19 6.21 -4.14
N THR A 89 10.00 7.52 -4.03
CA THR A 89 8.69 8.10 -3.80
C THR A 89 7.88 8.16 -5.10
N ALA A 90 6.56 7.99 -5.00
CA ALA A 90 5.59 8.19 -6.07
C ALA A 90 4.33 8.86 -5.49
N PRO A 91 3.91 10.05 -5.99
CA PRO A 91 4.68 10.96 -6.84
C PRO A 91 5.92 11.51 -6.11
N ALA A 92 6.96 11.88 -6.87
CA ALA A 92 8.11 12.59 -6.32
C ALA A 92 7.74 14.01 -5.82
N ASP A 93 6.86 14.69 -6.57
CA ASP A 93 6.47 16.06 -6.27
C ASP A 93 5.29 16.14 -5.28
N PRO A 94 5.30 17.09 -4.33
CA PRO A 94 4.15 17.39 -3.48
C PRO A 94 2.92 17.84 -4.29
N GLY A 95 1.74 17.32 -3.94
CA GLY A 95 0.49 17.65 -4.65
C GLY A 95 0.37 17.00 -6.04
N GLY A 96 1.35 16.17 -6.42
CA GLY A 96 1.42 15.56 -7.73
C GLY A 96 0.53 14.32 -7.89
N ARG A 97 0.56 13.80 -9.11
CA ARG A 97 0.06 12.46 -9.45
C ARG A 97 1.09 11.76 -10.34
N GLU A 98 1.19 10.45 -10.22
CA GLU A 98 2.11 9.64 -11.02
C GLU A 98 1.44 8.32 -11.40
N LEU A 99 1.55 7.93 -12.67
CA LEU A 99 1.19 6.59 -13.13
C LEU A 99 2.42 5.71 -13.05
N VAL A 100 2.35 4.63 -12.28
CA VAL A 100 3.43 3.64 -12.16
C VAL A 100 2.98 2.31 -12.70
N ALA A 101 3.75 1.76 -13.65
CA ALA A 101 3.58 0.38 -14.10
C ALA A 101 4.29 -0.53 -13.10
N MET A 102 3.53 -1.39 -12.39
CA MET A 102 4.10 -2.24 -11.34
C MET A 102 4.37 -3.66 -11.85
N GLY A 103 5.60 -4.10 -11.61
CA GLY A 103 6.03 -5.48 -11.78
C GLY A 103 5.52 -6.41 -10.67
N PRO A 104 5.63 -7.74 -10.87
CA PRO A 104 5.26 -8.73 -9.85
C PRO A 104 6.20 -8.73 -8.62
N ASP A 105 7.42 -8.23 -8.78
CA ASP A 105 8.45 -8.14 -7.73
C ASP A 105 8.58 -6.72 -7.16
N GLU A 106 7.48 -5.95 -7.21
CA GLU A 106 7.40 -4.60 -6.67
C GLU A 106 6.27 -4.50 -5.66
N LEU A 107 6.44 -3.61 -4.69
CA LEU A 107 5.40 -3.24 -3.73
C LEU A 107 5.26 -1.73 -3.68
N LEU A 108 4.04 -1.28 -3.39
CA LEU A 108 3.73 0.12 -3.10
C LEU A 108 3.31 0.21 -1.63
N LEU A 109 4.01 1.02 -0.84
CA LEU A 109 3.73 1.27 0.57
C LEU A 109 3.20 2.69 0.76
N LEU A 110 2.06 2.80 1.43
CA LEU A 110 1.42 4.05 1.81
C LEU A 110 1.33 4.14 3.33
N LEU A 111 1.62 5.32 3.86
CA LEU A 111 1.51 5.62 5.28
C LEU A 111 0.85 6.99 5.44
N SER A 112 0.00 7.13 6.46
CA SER A 112 -0.47 8.45 6.89
C SER A 112 0.65 9.24 7.55
N ALA A 113 0.48 10.55 7.73
CA ALA A 113 1.52 11.39 8.35
C ALA A 113 1.81 10.94 9.79
N SER A 114 0.77 10.70 10.58
CA SER A 114 0.91 10.24 11.97
C SER A 114 1.65 8.90 12.07
N ALA A 115 1.39 7.97 11.15
CA ALA A 115 2.09 6.68 11.12
C ALA A 115 3.58 6.84 10.78
N LEU A 116 3.90 7.69 9.80
CA LEU A 116 5.29 7.98 9.41
C LEU A 116 6.07 8.66 10.53
N GLU A 117 5.46 9.62 11.21
CA GLU A 117 6.06 10.38 12.31
C GLU A 117 6.30 9.54 13.56
N ALA A 118 5.44 8.54 13.82
CA ALA A 118 5.56 7.70 15.01
C ALA A 118 6.82 6.83 14.99
N ARG A 119 7.24 6.30 13.82
CA ARG A 119 8.38 5.35 13.73
C ARG A 119 9.27 5.54 12.48
N PRO A 120 9.87 6.73 12.26
CA PRO A 120 10.71 6.99 11.08
C PRO A 120 11.96 6.08 11.02
N ALA A 121 12.53 5.72 12.17
CA ALA A 121 13.74 4.88 12.23
C ALA A 121 13.48 3.45 11.76
N VAL A 122 12.31 2.89 12.07
CA VAL A 122 11.97 1.50 11.70
C VAL A 122 11.70 1.42 10.21
N LEU A 123 11.01 2.41 9.64
CA LEU A 123 10.87 2.51 8.20
C LEU A 123 12.24 2.64 7.53
N SER A 124 13.11 3.51 8.05
CA SER A 124 14.45 3.71 7.49
C SER A 124 15.31 2.44 7.53
N GLN A 125 15.28 1.67 8.63
CA GLN A 125 15.97 0.38 8.75
C GLN A 125 15.46 -0.64 7.74
N ASN A 126 14.14 -0.74 7.58
CA ASN A 126 13.50 -1.60 6.59
C ASN A 126 13.89 -1.22 5.15
N LEU A 127 13.99 0.08 4.86
CA LEU A 127 14.37 0.59 3.54
C LEU A 127 15.87 0.47 3.23
N GLN A 128 16.74 0.13 4.19
CA GLN A 128 18.17 -0.14 3.92
C GLN A 128 18.38 -1.41 3.09
N SER A 129 17.43 -2.34 3.10
CA SER A 129 17.45 -3.54 2.26
C SER A 129 16.08 -3.74 1.59
N PRO A 130 15.79 -3.03 0.49
CA PRO A 130 14.51 -3.11 -0.21
C PRO A 130 14.10 -4.54 -0.59
N ALA A 131 15.04 -5.37 -1.01
CA ALA A 131 14.81 -6.78 -1.31
C ALA A 131 14.20 -7.55 -0.13
N HIS A 132 14.66 -7.28 1.09
CA HIS A 132 14.13 -7.95 2.28
C HIS A 132 12.63 -7.66 2.47
N LEU A 133 12.18 -6.45 2.13
CA LEU A 133 10.76 -6.10 2.24
C LEU A 133 9.88 -6.84 1.25
N LEU A 134 10.43 -7.27 0.12
CA LEU A 134 9.70 -8.05 -0.88
C LEU A 134 9.52 -9.51 -0.42
N ASP A 135 10.50 -10.06 0.28
CA ASP A 135 10.49 -11.45 0.78
C ASP A 135 9.60 -11.66 2.00
N LEU A 136 9.30 -10.58 2.74
CA LEU A 136 8.42 -10.65 3.93
C LEU A 136 6.95 -10.80 3.53
N ASP A 137 6.21 -11.54 4.37
CA ASP A 137 4.75 -11.55 4.33
C ASP A 137 4.20 -10.13 4.55
N PRO A 138 3.43 -9.56 3.60
CA PRO A 138 2.95 -8.18 3.69
C PRO A 138 2.11 -7.89 4.94
N ALA A 139 1.32 -8.87 5.40
CA ALA A 139 0.50 -8.68 6.60
C ALA A 139 1.38 -8.57 7.85
N ARG A 140 2.38 -9.45 7.97
CA ARG A 140 3.38 -9.39 9.03
C ARG A 140 4.21 -8.11 8.99
N LEU A 141 4.69 -7.69 7.82
CA LEU A 141 5.46 -6.45 7.68
C LEU A 141 4.64 -5.23 8.10
N LEU A 142 3.38 -5.10 7.66
CA LEU A 142 2.50 -4.03 8.12
C LEU A 142 2.28 -4.09 9.63
N ALA A 143 2.10 -5.28 10.21
CA ALA A 143 1.94 -5.42 11.65
C ALA A 143 3.19 -4.99 12.43
N GLU A 144 4.39 -5.31 11.94
CA GLU A 144 5.67 -4.91 12.53
C GLU A 144 5.89 -3.39 12.44
N LEU A 145 5.55 -2.77 11.29
CA LEU A 145 5.60 -1.32 11.10
C LEU A 145 4.66 -0.59 12.07
N PHE A 146 3.48 -1.16 12.33
CA PHE A 146 2.46 -0.59 13.22
C PHE A 146 2.53 -1.09 14.67
N THR A 147 3.53 -1.90 15.01
CA THR A 147 3.80 -2.25 16.40
C THR A 147 4.16 -0.98 17.16
N ASP A 148 3.46 -0.73 18.27
CA ASP A 148 3.58 0.48 19.10
C ASP A 148 3.25 1.80 18.39
N VAL A 149 2.53 1.76 17.26
CA VAL A 149 2.01 2.95 16.58
C VAL A 149 0.56 3.18 17.02
N PRO A 150 0.28 4.15 17.91
CA PRO A 150 -1.06 4.32 18.47
C PRO A 150 -2.07 4.99 17.53
N TYR A 151 -1.60 5.68 16.49
CA TYR A 151 -2.44 6.47 15.58
C TYR A 151 -2.01 6.33 14.12
N GLY A 152 -2.94 6.57 13.20
CA GLY A 152 -2.68 6.62 11.76
C GLY A 152 -3.03 5.33 11.02
N ALA A 153 -2.65 5.25 9.76
CA ALA A 153 -3.04 4.17 8.86
C ALA A 153 -1.97 3.88 7.82
N GLY A 154 -2.03 2.69 7.24
CA GLY A 154 -1.09 2.26 6.21
C GLY A 154 -1.70 1.23 5.26
N ALA A 155 -1.14 1.16 4.06
CA ALA A 155 -1.49 0.16 3.08
C ALA A 155 -0.26 -0.32 2.31
N MET A 156 -0.26 -1.60 1.97
CA MET A 156 0.68 -2.20 1.02
C MET A 156 -0.10 -2.75 -0.16
N LEU A 157 0.42 -2.55 -1.37
CA LEU A 157 -0.15 -3.08 -2.59
C LEU A 157 0.92 -3.88 -3.32
N ARG A 158 0.55 -5.05 -3.83
CA ARG A 158 1.37 -5.86 -4.73
C ARG A 158 0.52 -6.39 -5.87
N ARG A 159 1.15 -6.58 -7.01
CA ARG A 159 0.59 -7.34 -8.11
C ARG A 159 1.09 -8.78 -8.01
N CYS A 160 0.19 -9.75 -7.90
CA CYS A 160 0.57 -11.15 -7.98
C CYS A 160 0.99 -11.47 -9.41
N ALA A 161 1.97 -12.36 -9.58
CA ALA A 161 2.25 -12.90 -10.91
C ALA A 161 0.96 -13.53 -11.45
N PRO A 162 0.63 -13.33 -12.74
CA PRO A 162 -0.49 -14.03 -13.34
C PRO A 162 -0.26 -15.52 -13.13
N THR A 163 -1.26 -16.21 -12.60
CA THR A 163 -1.19 -17.67 -12.52
C THR A 163 -1.01 -18.15 -13.96
N PRO A 164 0.02 -18.96 -14.28
CA PRO A 164 0.19 -19.44 -15.65
C PRO A 164 -1.11 -20.14 -16.03
N THR A 165 -1.85 -19.56 -16.97
CA THR A 165 -3.01 -20.23 -17.55
C THR A 165 -2.46 -21.50 -18.15
N GLU A 166 -2.86 -22.67 -17.64
CA GLU A 166 -2.50 -23.95 -18.25
C GLU A 166 -2.81 -23.81 -19.74
N LEU A 167 -1.75 -23.82 -20.56
CA LEU A 167 -1.87 -23.75 -22.00
C LEU A 167 -2.76 -24.90 -22.42
N GLU A 168 -3.99 -24.60 -22.83
CA GLU A 168 -4.87 -25.57 -23.46
C GLU A 168 -4.06 -26.23 -24.58
N GLU A 169 -3.77 -27.52 -24.41
CA GLU A 169 -3.08 -28.31 -25.42
C GLU A 169 -3.88 -28.17 -26.73
N PRO A 170 -3.24 -27.80 -27.85
CA PRO A 170 -3.93 -27.74 -29.13
C PRO A 170 -4.38 -29.16 -29.49
N THR A 171 -5.68 -29.42 -29.30
CA THR A 171 -6.35 -30.62 -29.82
C THR A 171 -6.05 -30.72 -31.31
N ARG A 172 -5.34 -31.79 -31.69
CA ARG A 172 -5.04 -32.14 -33.09
C ARG A 172 -6.25 -32.72 -33.81
#